data_AF-A0A7V3FWN3-F1
#
_entry.id   AF-A0A7V3FWN3-F1
#
_cell.length_a   1.000
_cell.length_b   1.000
_cell.length_c   1.000
_cell.angle_alpha   90.00
_cell.angle_beta   90.00
_cell.angle_gamma   90.00
#
_symmetry.space_group_name_H-M   'P 1'
#
loop_
_entity.id
_entity.type
_entity.pdbx_description
1 polymer ?
#
loop_
_entity_poly.entity_id
_entity_poly.type
_entity_poly.pdbx_seq_one_letter_code
_entity_poly.pdbx_strand_id
1 'polypeptide(L)'
;MEPFIGNDKSEEVINNPKRNAVENDIVAYVNYLYEIHGFDYMCKFIRNKGFTVSTPSHFKSTSFENRLIMIKYLDNSKLWQPLWTRQCRGVILYLNNSDKWICLKYQLPRGAEVLTGLHLKSGIEETENISIKNFEILDDVQKDTIKRLLDGAPIEGVMSFKSDGTLMGVSMYSNKYYDLIDMFVTNYGSELSKIIVSMSKDIGLPFIPVLNSQATYFLNRDMEEFMITSILSETINDDKLKELAKIYSPSQLFEKYGTGFMCQLGIFYDKFMESYSAKLNGLDIITLNFETRCRKRKTAWGKVHSELTISYERSGLKILGLSYGDEKIGFLAHFQIDDIINYADFEEPLWWKISHSNDIESIMMDLTECIRNIKSEDSKSKFLDKHKPSNKYQSRNIIFDYEGFVFYRETENGLDYSKIKTEEYYKSHKFRKNNIDYLFKLNQVAGDIFPLSKIVKEFFTDFEGKLKSICDDALNLLKESEEHNILFNQLSDRAKASYSKQNNDTKMKILINASG
;
A
#
# COMPACT_ATOMS: atom_id res chain seq x y z
N MET A 1 -19.78 41.47 3.48
CA MET A 1 -20.07 40.25 2.69
C MET A 1 -20.95 39.38 3.55
N GLU A 2 -22.25 39.45 3.32
CA GLU A 2 -23.23 38.57 3.97
C GLU A 2 -23.16 37.16 3.35
N PRO A 3 -23.46 36.09 4.10
CA PRO A 3 -23.51 34.75 3.56
C PRO A 3 -24.77 34.59 2.71
N PHE A 4 -24.57 34.21 1.45
CA PHE A 4 -25.62 33.85 0.51
C PHE A 4 -26.27 32.54 0.95
N ILE A 5 -27.34 32.61 1.75
CA ILE A 5 -28.23 31.49 2.03
C ILE A 5 -29.24 31.44 0.88
N GLY A 6 -28.82 30.83 -0.22
CA GLY A 6 -29.73 30.42 -1.29
C GLY A 6 -30.47 29.18 -0.84
N ASN A 7 -31.75 29.33 -0.47
CA ASN A 7 -32.70 28.22 -0.38
C ASN A 7 -32.94 27.69 -1.79
N ASP A 8 -32.06 26.79 -2.24
CA ASP A 8 -32.26 26.08 -3.49
C ASP A 8 -33.23 24.91 -3.23
N LYS A 9 -34.42 24.99 -3.81
CA LYS A 9 -35.48 23.96 -3.76
C LYS A 9 -35.12 22.68 -4.54
N SER A 10 -33.82 22.42 -4.75
CA SER A 10 -33.26 21.25 -5.42
C SER A 10 -32.91 20.12 -4.44
N GLU A 11 -32.91 20.35 -3.12
CA GLU A 11 -32.59 19.31 -2.12
C GLU A 11 -33.68 18.23 -1.94
N GLU A 12 -34.94 18.49 -2.32
CA GLU A 12 -36.03 17.51 -2.13
C GLU A 12 -36.08 16.38 -3.18
N VAL A 13 -35.38 16.52 -4.32
CA VAL A 13 -35.26 15.46 -5.34
C VAL A 13 -33.99 14.60 -5.12
N ILE A 14 -33.12 14.98 -4.19
CA ILE A 14 -31.84 14.31 -3.90
C ILE A 14 -31.98 13.16 -2.87
N ASN A 15 -33.20 12.85 -2.40
CA ASN A 15 -33.41 11.95 -1.26
C ASN A 15 -33.84 10.50 -1.56
N ASN A 16 -33.78 10.03 -2.82
CA ASN A 16 -33.79 8.58 -3.07
C ASN A 16 -32.64 7.95 -3.90
N PRO A 17 -31.38 8.45 -3.83
CA PRO A 17 -30.20 7.72 -4.33
C PRO A 17 -29.74 6.62 -3.37
N LYS A 18 -30.38 6.47 -2.20
CA LYS A 18 -29.94 5.53 -1.14
C LYS A 18 -30.07 4.06 -1.52
N ARG A 19 -31.02 3.67 -2.38
CA ARG A 19 -31.14 2.26 -2.83
C ARG A 19 -30.16 1.90 -3.95
N ASN A 20 -29.88 2.81 -4.90
CA ASN A 20 -28.98 2.51 -6.01
C ASN A 20 -27.49 2.69 -5.65
N ALA A 21 -27.13 3.57 -4.70
CA ALA A 21 -25.73 3.84 -4.39
C ALA A 21 -25.02 2.75 -3.58
N VAL A 22 -25.75 1.90 -2.85
CA VAL A 22 -25.16 0.87 -1.97
C VAL A 22 -24.61 -0.30 -2.79
N GLU A 23 -25.32 -0.70 -3.84
CA GLU A 23 -25.00 -1.89 -4.65
C GLU A 23 -24.18 -1.59 -5.90
N ASN A 24 -24.19 -0.34 -6.38
CA ASN A 24 -23.44 0.02 -7.59
C ASN A 24 -21.92 -0.10 -7.37
N ASP A 25 -21.26 -0.78 -8.30
CA ASP A 25 -19.81 -0.68 -8.44
C ASP A 25 -19.39 0.74 -8.90
N ILE A 26 -18.10 1.03 -8.82
CA ILE A 26 -17.54 2.35 -9.12
C ILE A 26 -17.76 2.79 -10.56
N VAL A 27 -17.77 1.87 -11.52
CA VAL A 27 -17.97 2.22 -12.93
C VAL A 27 -19.44 2.59 -13.16
N ALA A 28 -20.37 1.77 -12.65
CA ALA A 28 -21.80 2.06 -12.70
C ALA A 28 -22.13 3.38 -11.96
N TYR A 29 -21.52 3.60 -10.79
CA TYR A 29 -21.74 4.81 -9.99
C TYR A 29 -21.24 6.09 -10.67
N VAL A 30 -20.05 6.04 -11.26
CA VAL A 30 -19.47 7.18 -12.00
C VAL A 30 -20.29 7.50 -13.25
N ASN A 31 -20.70 6.48 -14.03
CA ASN A 31 -21.56 6.69 -15.18
C ASN A 31 -22.91 7.30 -14.80
N TYR A 32 -23.55 6.81 -13.72
CA TYR A 32 -24.80 7.38 -13.21
C TYR A 32 -24.66 8.88 -12.86
N LEU A 33 -23.62 9.25 -12.12
CA LEU A 33 -23.37 10.66 -11.77
C LEU A 33 -23.06 11.51 -13.00
N TYR A 34 -22.29 10.98 -13.94
CA TYR A 34 -21.92 11.65 -15.18
C TYR A 34 -23.14 11.90 -16.09
N GLU A 35 -24.01 10.90 -16.27
CA GLU A 35 -25.20 10.98 -17.11
C GLU A 35 -26.19 12.04 -16.60
N ILE A 36 -26.38 12.11 -15.28
CA ILE A 36 -27.38 13.02 -14.69
C ILE A 36 -26.82 14.44 -14.52
N HIS A 37 -25.55 14.58 -14.17
CA HIS A 37 -25.01 15.85 -13.69
C HIS A 37 -23.77 16.36 -14.43
N GLY A 38 -23.21 15.57 -15.35
CA GLY A 38 -21.98 15.90 -16.07
C GLY A 38 -20.70 15.77 -15.25
N PHE A 39 -19.57 16.01 -15.91
CA PHE A 39 -18.22 15.77 -15.38
C PHE A 39 -17.88 16.56 -14.11
N ASP A 40 -18.07 17.88 -14.14
CA ASP A 40 -17.64 18.77 -13.06
C ASP A 40 -18.37 18.46 -11.75
N TYR A 41 -19.69 18.24 -11.83
CA TYR A 41 -20.49 17.87 -10.68
C TYR A 41 -20.10 16.49 -10.14
N MET A 42 -19.97 15.48 -11.01
CA MET A 42 -19.53 14.14 -10.63
C MET A 42 -18.21 14.20 -9.84
N CYS A 43 -17.20 14.89 -10.36
CA CYS A 43 -15.91 15.04 -9.68
C CYS A 43 -16.04 15.78 -8.34
N LYS A 44 -16.79 16.90 -8.30
CA LYS A 44 -17.02 17.67 -7.06
C LYS A 44 -17.76 16.83 -6.01
N PHE A 45 -18.77 16.07 -6.43
CA PHE A 45 -19.56 15.21 -5.55
C PHE A 45 -18.68 14.15 -4.88
N ILE A 46 -17.90 13.40 -5.68
CA ILE A 46 -16.99 12.36 -5.16
C ILE A 46 -15.96 12.97 -4.20
N ARG A 47 -15.41 14.16 -4.52
CA ARG A 47 -14.50 14.88 -3.62
C ARG A 47 -15.15 15.23 -2.27
N ASN A 48 -16.39 15.72 -2.30
CA ASN A 48 -17.15 16.04 -1.10
C ASN A 48 -17.47 14.82 -0.22
N LYS A 49 -17.31 13.59 -0.74
CA LYS A 49 -17.45 12.34 0.04
C LYS A 49 -16.14 11.85 0.68
N GLY A 50 -15.05 12.62 0.59
CA GLY A 50 -13.77 12.26 1.21
C GLY A 50 -12.84 11.45 0.30
N PHE A 51 -12.90 11.71 -1.00
CA PHE A 51 -12.05 11.08 -2.01
C PHE A 51 -11.28 12.14 -2.80
N THR A 52 -10.14 11.78 -3.36
CA THR A 52 -9.48 12.60 -4.38
C THR A 52 -9.94 12.14 -5.75
N VAL A 53 -10.29 13.10 -6.60
CA VAL A 53 -10.49 12.87 -8.04
C VAL A 53 -9.52 13.75 -8.79
N SER A 54 -8.63 13.16 -9.57
CA SER A 54 -7.58 13.89 -10.30
C SER A 54 -7.20 13.18 -11.59
N THR A 55 -6.85 13.92 -12.63
CA THR A 55 -6.19 13.36 -13.81
C THR A 55 -4.78 12.86 -13.44
N PRO A 56 -4.37 11.66 -13.90
CA PRO A 56 -2.99 11.22 -13.73
C PRO A 56 -2.01 12.26 -14.31
N SER A 57 -0.91 12.52 -13.61
CA SER A 57 0.01 13.63 -13.88
C SER A 57 0.49 13.69 -15.34
N HIS A 58 0.76 12.55 -15.94
CA HIS A 58 1.23 12.40 -17.32
C HIS A 58 0.23 12.90 -18.39
N PHE A 59 -1.05 13.05 -18.03
CA PHE A 59 -2.12 13.45 -18.95
C PHE A 59 -2.68 14.86 -18.67
N LYS A 60 -2.11 15.59 -17.71
CA LYS A 60 -2.48 17.00 -17.49
C LYS A 60 -2.06 17.84 -18.69
N SER A 61 -2.90 18.79 -19.09
CA SER A 61 -2.71 19.64 -20.27
C SER A 61 -2.62 18.87 -21.59
N THR A 62 -3.23 17.68 -21.66
CA THR A 62 -3.40 16.89 -22.88
C THR A 62 -4.87 16.80 -23.27
N SER A 63 -5.16 16.27 -24.46
CA SER A 63 -6.54 15.97 -24.89
C SER A 63 -7.25 14.94 -24.01
N PHE A 64 -6.53 14.26 -23.10
CA PHE A 64 -7.07 13.27 -22.18
C PHE A 64 -7.33 13.80 -20.77
N GLU A 65 -7.05 15.08 -20.48
CA GLU A 65 -7.11 15.61 -19.11
C GLU A 65 -8.49 15.40 -18.44
N ASN A 66 -9.57 15.60 -19.19
CA ASN A 66 -10.95 15.38 -18.72
C ASN A 66 -11.53 14.03 -19.16
N ARG A 67 -10.71 13.17 -19.77
CA ARG A 67 -11.10 11.82 -20.20
C ARG A 67 -10.46 10.72 -19.37
N LEU A 68 -9.49 11.06 -18.51
CA LEU A 68 -8.87 10.13 -17.58
C LEU A 68 -8.97 10.69 -16.16
N ILE A 69 -9.58 9.92 -15.27
CA ILE A 69 -9.64 10.25 -13.84
C ILE A 69 -9.07 9.13 -13.01
N MET A 70 -8.38 9.52 -11.95
CA MET A 70 -7.97 8.66 -10.85
C MET A 70 -8.80 8.98 -9.62
N ILE A 71 -9.37 7.95 -9.00
CA ILE A 71 -10.14 8.08 -7.77
C ILE A 71 -9.43 7.31 -6.64
N LYS A 72 -9.11 8.02 -5.55
CA LYS A 72 -8.47 7.46 -4.36
C LYS A 72 -9.18 7.94 -3.11
N TYR A 73 -9.38 7.06 -2.12
CA TYR A 73 -9.85 7.50 -0.79
C TYR A 73 -8.80 8.35 -0.07
N LEU A 74 -9.24 9.33 0.71
CA LEU A 74 -8.40 9.97 1.71
C LEU A 74 -8.23 9.00 2.90
N ASP A 75 -7.06 9.00 3.53
CA ASP A 75 -6.73 8.03 4.60
C ASP A 75 -7.74 8.07 5.78
N ASN A 76 -8.34 9.24 6.03
CA ASN A 76 -9.37 9.43 7.05
C ASN A 76 -10.82 9.19 6.56
N SER A 77 -11.01 8.74 5.33
CA SER A 77 -12.34 8.45 4.78
C SER A 77 -12.97 7.26 5.50
N LYS A 78 -14.12 7.51 6.14
CA LYS A 78 -14.89 6.51 6.91
C LYS A 78 -16.11 5.96 6.15
N LEU A 79 -16.22 6.25 4.86
CA LEU A 79 -17.35 5.82 4.05
C LEU A 79 -17.11 4.39 3.55
N TRP A 80 -17.56 3.39 4.31
CA TRP A 80 -17.35 1.97 4.03
C TRP A 80 -18.55 1.25 3.44
N GLN A 81 -19.78 1.72 3.73
CA GLN A 81 -21.00 1.03 3.34
C GLN A 81 -21.19 0.83 1.82
N PRO A 82 -21.00 1.86 0.96
CA PRO A 82 -21.25 1.68 -0.47
C PRO A 82 -20.13 0.88 -1.15
N LEU A 83 -20.47 -0.07 -2.02
CA LEU A 83 -19.47 -0.90 -2.70
C LEU A 83 -18.44 -0.06 -3.48
N TRP A 84 -18.87 0.96 -4.21
CA TRP A 84 -17.99 1.82 -5.00
C TRP A 84 -16.88 2.48 -4.17
N THR A 85 -17.12 2.78 -2.89
CA THR A 85 -16.11 3.47 -2.05
C THR A 85 -14.97 2.54 -1.70
N ARG A 86 -15.28 1.26 -1.47
CA ARG A 86 -14.30 0.20 -1.25
C ARG A 86 -13.48 -0.08 -2.51
N GLN A 87 -14.01 0.25 -3.69
CA GLN A 87 -13.31 0.13 -4.95
C GLN A 87 -12.42 1.34 -5.29
N CYS A 88 -12.49 2.43 -4.52
CA CYS A 88 -11.71 3.66 -4.74
C CYS A 88 -10.26 3.57 -4.20
N ARG A 89 -9.56 2.46 -4.44
CA ARG A 89 -8.15 2.29 -4.06
C ARG A 89 -7.21 2.65 -5.21
N GLY A 90 -7.35 3.87 -5.75
CA GLY A 90 -6.53 4.33 -6.87
C GLY A 90 -6.95 3.75 -8.22
N VAL A 91 -8.27 3.61 -8.40
CA VAL A 91 -8.90 3.19 -9.66
C VAL A 91 -8.69 4.26 -10.73
N ILE A 92 -8.43 3.84 -11.96
CA ILE A 92 -8.30 4.71 -13.13
C ILE A 92 -9.46 4.44 -14.07
N LEU A 93 -10.22 5.48 -14.39
CA LEU A 93 -11.34 5.42 -15.30
C LEU A 93 -11.06 6.26 -16.55
N TYR A 94 -11.54 5.79 -17.69
CA TYR A 94 -11.43 6.45 -18.99
C TYR A 94 -12.80 6.70 -19.61
N LEU A 95 -13.04 7.93 -20.07
CA LEU A 95 -14.22 8.30 -20.84
C LEU A 95 -13.99 7.93 -22.31
N ASN A 96 -14.62 6.85 -22.75
CA ASN A 96 -14.50 6.35 -24.11
C ASN A 96 -15.21 7.25 -25.14
N ASN A 97 -15.14 6.90 -26.42
CA ASN A 97 -15.76 7.69 -27.50
C ASN A 97 -17.29 7.58 -27.56
N SER A 98 -17.89 6.76 -26.70
CA SER A 98 -19.33 6.59 -26.57
C SER A 98 -19.86 7.29 -25.32
N ASP A 99 -19.10 8.24 -24.77
CA ASP A 99 -19.41 9.00 -23.56
C ASP A 99 -19.71 8.11 -22.33
N LYS A 100 -19.04 6.96 -22.25
CA LYS A 100 -19.09 6.06 -21.10
C LYS A 100 -17.75 5.96 -20.40
N TRP A 101 -17.77 6.06 -19.08
CA TRP A 101 -16.63 5.75 -18.23
C TRP A 101 -16.43 4.24 -18.15
N ILE A 102 -15.20 3.80 -18.38
CA ILE A 102 -14.77 2.41 -18.21
C ILE A 102 -13.57 2.36 -17.29
N CYS A 103 -13.34 1.22 -16.64
CA CYS A 103 -12.19 0.99 -15.79
C CYS A 103 -10.97 0.56 -16.62
N LEU A 104 -9.89 1.36 -16.57
CA LEU A 104 -8.60 0.97 -17.14
C LEU A 104 -7.67 0.30 -16.12
N LYS A 105 -7.83 0.61 -14.83
CA LYS A 105 -7.02 0.02 -13.78
C LYS A 105 -7.85 -0.08 -12.52
N TYR A 106 -7.93 -1.29 -12.00
CA TYR A 106 -8.41 -1.57 -10.66
C TYR A 106 -7.42 -2.53 -10.02
N GLN A 107 -7.10 -2.34 -8.74
CA GLN A 107 -6.17 -3.22 -8.03
C GLN A 107 -6.94 -4.10 -7.04
N LEU A 108 -6.70 -3.90 -5.74
CA LEU A 108 -7.39 -4.60 -4.66
C LEU A 108 -8.50 -3.73 -4.06
N PRO A 109 -9.62 -4.32 -3.62
CA PRO A 109 -10.59 -3.60 -2.81
C PRO A 109 -9.93 -3.08 -1.53
N ARG A 110 -10.46 -1.98 -1.01
CA ARG A 110 -10.15 -1.49 0.33
C ARG A 110 -10.79 -2.45 1.35
N GLY A 111 -9.95 -3.03 2.21
CA GLY A 111 -10.39 -3.81 3.36
C GLY A 111 -10.21 -3.05 4.64
N ALA A 112 -11.25 -3.12 5.49
CA ALA A 112 -11.18 -2.61 6.84
C ALA A 112 -10.26 -3.50 7.68
N GLU A 113 -9.45 -2.88 8.53
CA GLU A 113 -8.84 -3.58 9.65
C GLU A 113 -9.92 -3.97 10.66
N VAL A 114 -10.00 -5.24 11.04
CA VAL A 114 -11.00 -5.76 12.00
C VAL A 114 -10.36 -6.09 13.34
N LEU A 115 -11.12 -5.88 14.42
CA LEU A 115 -10.72 -6.24 15.79
C LEU A 115 -11.14 -7.68 16.10
N THR A 116 -10.38 -8.32 16.98
CA THR A 116 -10.62 -9.69 17.47
C THR A 116 -10.58 -9.68 19.01
N GLY A 117 -11.05 -10.74 19.66
CA GLY A 117 -10.96 -10.86 21.12
C GLY A 117 -9.53 -10.73 21.64
N LEU A 118 -8.54 -11.25 20.90
CA LEU A 118 -7.12 -11.11 21.20
C LEU A 118 -6.66 -9.63 21.25
N HIS A 119 -7.10 -8.80 20.30
CA HIS A 119 -6.74 -7.37 20.28
C HIS A 119 -7.21 -6.66 21.55
N LEU A 120 -8.45 -6.91 21.96
CA LEU A 120 -9.03 -6.30 23.15
C LEU A 120 -8.26 -6.72 24.41
N LYS A 121 -7.91 -8.00 24.53
CA LYS A 121 -7.09 -8.53 25.63
C LYS A 121 -5.70 -7.87 25.69
N SER A 122 -5.13 -7.50 24.54
CA SER A 122 -3.84 -6.79 24.45
C SER A 122 -3.94 -5.26 24.55
N GLY A 123 -5.13 -4.72 24.84
CA GLY A 123 -5.38 -3.28 25.00
C GLY A 123 -5.47 -2.50 23.68
N ILE A 124 -5.74 -3.17 22.57
CA ILE A 124 -5.93 -2.55 21.25
C ILE A 124 -7.42 -2.37 21.01
N GLU A 125 -7.93 -1.16 21.29
CA GLU A 125 -9.36 -0.80 21.17
C GLU A 125 -9.69 -0.04 19.88
N GLU A 126 -8.66 0.32 19.11
CA GLU A 126 -8.74 1.06 17.86
C GLU A 126 -7.74 0.54 16.84
N THR A 127 -8.14 0.53 15.58
CA THR A 127 -7.32 0.25 14.40
C THR A 127 -7.18 1.52 13.56
N GLU A 128 -6.56 1.44 12.38
CA GLU A 128 -6.55 2.57 11.44
C GLU A 128 -7.96 3.01 11.01
N ASN A 129 -8.91 2.06 10.98
CA ASN A 129 -10.22 2.28 10.35
C ASN A 129 -11.38 2.30 11.35
N ILE A 130 -11.29 1.54 12.44
CA ILE A 130 -12.40 1.28 13.35
C ILE A 130 -11.96 1.40 14.81
N SER A 131 -12.92 1.63 15.67
CA SER A 131 -12.82 1.56 17.13
C SER A 131 -14.05 0.84 17.65
N ILE A 132 -13.96 0.29 18.87
CA ILE A 132 -15.10 -0.37 19.53
C ILE A 132 -16.35 0.52 19.57
N LYS A 133 -16.17 1.84 19.57
CA LYS A 133 -17.25 2.83 19.67
C LYS A 133 -17.90 3.20 18.34
N ASN A 134 -17.38 2.76 17.19
CA ASN A 134 -17.82 3.28 15.89
C ASN A 134 -17.96 2.24 14.76
N PHE A 135 -18.22 0.96 15.07
CA PHE A 135 -18.43 -0.07 14.04
C PHE A 135 -19.62 0.21 13.11
N GLU A 136 -20.53 1.12 13.48
CA GLU A 136 -21.70 1.46 12.69
C GLU A 136 -21.39 2.03 11.29
N ILE A 137 -20.18 2.55 11.08
CA ILE A 137 -19.73 3.11 9.80
C ILE A 137 -19.49 2.04 8.72
N LEU A 138 -19.31 0.78 9.14
CA LEU A 138 -19.01 -0.35 8.27
C LEU A 138 -20.28 -0.86 7.57
N ASP A 139 -20.10 -1.69 6.54
CA ASP A 139 -21.21 -2.45 5.95
C ASP A 139 -21.64 -3.62 6.87
N ASP A 140 -22.81 -4.19 6.59
CA ASP A 140 -23.42 -5.22 7.44
C ASP A 140 -22.59 -6.51 7.49
N VAL A 141 -21.90 -6.85 6.40
CA VAL A 141 -21.02 -8.02 6.35
C VAL A 141 -19.82 -7.80 7.27
N GLN A 142 -19.19 -6.63 7.19
CA GLN A 142 -18.06 -6.27 8.04
C GLN A 142 -18.44 -6.18 9.52
N LYS A 143 -19.61 -5.64 9.85
CA LYS A 143 -20.14 -5.62 11.23
C LYS A 143 -20.33 -7.04 11.77
N ASP A 144 -20.95 -7.91 11.00
CA ASP A 144 -21.15 -9.31 11.40
C ASP A 144 -19.82 -10.07 11.51
N THR A 145 -18.85 -9.79 10.64
CA THR A 145 -17.48 -10.34 10.73
C THR A 145 -16.84 -9.97 12.07
N ILE A 146 -16.81 -8.69 12.44
CA ILE A 146 -16.25 -8.24 13.71
C ILE A 146 -16.97 -8.87 14.89
N LYS A 147 -18.31 -8.88 14.85
CA LYS A 147 -19.11 -9.49 15.93
C LYS A 147 -18.73 -10.96 16.14
N ARG A 148 -18.65 -11.75 15.07
CA ARG A 148 -18.25 -13.17 15.16
C ARG A 148 -16.83 -13.36 15.69
N LEU A 149 -15.90 -12.48 15.29
CA LEU A 149 -14.52 -12.48 15.79
C LEU A 149 -14.41 -12.11 17.27
N LEU A 150 -15.31 -11.25 17.78
CA LEU A 150 -15.34 -10.86 19.19
C LEU A 150 -16.05 -11.90 20.07
N ASP A 151 -17.13 -12.48 19.55
CA ASP A 151 -17.98 -13.44 20.27
C ASP A 151 -17.39 -14.86 20.28
N GLY A 152 -16.33 -15.13 19.50
CA GLY A 152 -15.80 -16.48 19.34
C GLY A 152 -16.79 -17.38 18.60
N ALA A 153 -17.46 -16.87 17.55
CA ALA A 153 -18.50 -17.59 16.81
C ALA A 153 -17.96 -18.28 15.53
N PRO A 154 -18.72 -19.22 14.94
CA PRO A 154 -18.41 -19.80 13.63
C PRO A 154 -18.30 -18.73 12.53
N ILE A 155 -17.29 -18.86 11.67
CA ILE A 155 -17.06 -17.97 10.53
C ILE A 155 -16.25 -18.71 9.47
N GLU A 156 -16.75 -18.72 8.25
CA GLU A 156 -16.12 -19.43 7.14
C GLU A 156 -15.33 -18.45 6.28
N GLY A 157 -14.15 -18.87 5.84
CA GLY A 157 -13.33 -18.08 4.94
C GLY A 157 -11.91 -18.59 4.78
N VAL A 158 -11.08 -17.77 4.16
CA VAL A 158 -9.66 -18.03 3.95
C VAL A 158 -8.84 -16.95 4.62
N MET A 159 -7.92 -17.35 5.49
CA MET A 159 -6.93 -16.45 6.07
C MET A 159 -5.62 -16.59 5.31
N SER A 160 -5.07 -15.48 4.84
CA SER A 160 -3.86 -15.43 4.02
C SER A 160 -2.85 -14.49 4.67
N PHE A 161 -1.57 -14.85 4.65
CA PHE A 161 -0.53 -14.00 5.21
C PHE A 161 -0.54 -12.61 4.56
N LYS A 162 -0.47 -11.59 5.41
CA LYS A 162 -0.34 -10.21 4.97
C LYS A 162 1.12 -9.79 5.07
N SER A 163 1.72 -9.54 3.91
CA SER A 163 3.02 -8.87 3.83
C SER A 163 2.89 -7.36 4.07
N ASP A 164 3.91 -6.78 4.70
CA ASP A 164 4.11 -5.34 4.87
C ASP A 164 5.08 -4.84 3.78
N GLY A 165 4.53 -4.63 2.59
CA GLY A 165 5.29 -4.17 1.42
C GLY A 165 4.58 -3.02 0.72
N THR A 166 4.87 -2.88 -0.57
CA THR A 166 4.16 -1.94 -1.43
C THR A 166 3.35 -2.67 -2.49
N LEU A 167 2.08 -2.29 -2.62
CA LEU A 167 1.20 -2.79 -3.67
C LEU A 167 1.67 -2.33 -5.06
N MET A 168 1.99 -3.30 -5.90
CA MET A 168 2.29 -3.14 -7.32
C MET A 168 1.18 -3.79 -8.14
N GLY A 169 0.72 -3.11 -9.18
CA GLY A 169 -0.15 -3.69 -10.19
C GLY A 169 0.60 -3.85 -11.51
N VAL A 170 0.29 -4.93 -12.22
CA VAL A 170 0.67 -5.13 -13.62
C VAL A 170 -0.61 -5.24 -14.43
N SER A 171 -1.00 -4.15 -15.08
CA SER A 171 -2.19 -4.11 -15.92
C SER A 171 -1.82 -4.57 -17.33
N MET A 172 -2.51 -5.60 -17.82
CA MET A 172 -2.35 -6.23 -19.12
C MET A 172 -3.56 -5.86 -19.99
N TYR A 173 -3.29 -5.16 -21.08
CA TYR A 173 -4.32 -4.64 -21.99
C TYR A 173 -4.25 -5.35 -23.34
N SER A 174 -5.31 -6.05 -23.72
CA SER A 174 -5.41 -6.79 -24.97
C SER A 174 -6.56 -6.29 -25.84
N ASN A 175 -6.68 -6.87 -27.04
CA ASN A 175 -7.78 -6.63 -27.98
C ASN A 175 -8.09 -5.13 -28.17
N LYS A 176 -9.32 -4.70 -27.83
CA LYS A 176 -9.82 -3.34 -28.07
C LYS A 176 -9.04 -2.24 -27.33
N TYR A 177 -8.28 -2.58 -26.30
CA TYR A 177 -7.48 -1.61 -25.53
C TYR A 177 -6.00 -1.59 -25.92
N TYR A 178 -5.54 -2.55 -26.70
CA TYR A 178 -4.12 -2.69 -27.05
C TYR A 178 -3.56 -1.40 -27.65
N ASP A 179 -4.15 -0.92 -28.76
CA ASP A 179 -3.68 0.27 -29.47
C ASP A 179 -3.82 1.55 -28.66
N LEU A 180 -4.89 1.66 -27.87
CA LEU A 180 -5.11 2.82 -27.01
C LEU A 180 -4.01 2.94 -25.95
N ILE A 181 -3.67 1.83 -25.29
CA ILE A 181 -2.65 1.84 -24.24
C ILE A 181 -1.25 1.95 -24.83
N ASP A 182 -0.98 1.33 -25.97
CA ASP A 182 0.29 1.50 -26.68
C ASP A 182 0.53 2.98 -27.04
N MET A 183 -0.50 3.66 -27.53
CA MET A 183 -0.45 5.10 -27.80
C MET A 183 -0.22 5.91 -26.51
N PHE A 184 -0.90 5.56 -25.41
CA PHE A 184 -0.68 6.22 -24.12
C PHE A 184 0.76 6.08 -23.62
N VAL A 185 1.34 4.88 -23.69
CA VAL A 185 2.71 4.64 -23.22
C VAL A 185 3.73 5.32 -24.13
N THR A 186 3.54 5.23 -25.45
CA THR A 186 4.46 5.81 -26.44
C THR A 186 4.56 7.32 -26.29
N ASN A 187 3.42 8.00 -26.12
CA ASN A 187 3.36 9.45 -26.08
C ASN A 187 3.59 10.03 -24.68
N TYR A 188 3.11 9.36 -23.62
CA TYR A 188 3.07 9.93 -22.27
C TYR A 188 3.77 9.08 -21.19
N GLY A 189 4.16 7.84 -21.51
CA GLY A 189 4.80 6.92 -20.57
C GLY A 189 6.21 7.33 -20.17
N SER A 190 6.65 6.84 -19.00
CA SER A 190 8.05 6.94 -18.57
C SER A 190 8.99 6.11 -19.44
N GLU A 191 10.30 6.32 -19.31
CA GLU A 191 11.32 5.51 -19.98
C GLU A 191 11.14 4.01 -19.67
N LEU A 192 10.96 3.66 -18.39
CA LEU A 192 10.64 2.30 -17.96
C LEU A 192 9.39 1.75 -18.66
N SER A 193 8.32 2.54 -18.74
CA SER A 193 7.07 2.10 -19.38
C SER A 193 7.28 1.78 -20.86
N LYS A 194 8.05 2.61 -21.57
CA LYS A 194 8.38 2.41 -22.98
C LYS A 194 9.24 1.17 -23.20
N ILE A 195 10.23 0.95 -22.32
CA ILE A 195 11.05 -0.27 -22.34
C ILE A 195 10.18 -1.51 -22.16
N ILE A 196 9.29 -1.52 -21.17
CA ILE A 196 8.40 -2.66 -20.90
C ILE A 196 7.53 -2.99 -22.11
N VAL A 197 6.98 -1.97 -22.78
CA VAL A 197 6.16 -2.16 -23.98
C VAL A 197 6.98 -2.61 -25.19
N SER A 198 8.20 -2.11 -25.35
CA SER A 198 9.11 -2.61 -26.38
C SER A 198 9.40 -4.09 -26.14
N MET A 199 9.80 -4.46 -24.93
CA MET A 199 10.08 -5.84 -24.55
C MET A 199 8.88 -6.76 -24.76
N SER A 200 7.66 -6.31 -24.42
CA SER A 200 6.45 -7.12 -24.64
C SER A 200 6.21 -7.39 -26.12
N LYS A 201 6.46 -6.40 -26.99
CA LYS A 201 6.35 -6.56 -28.45
C LYS A 201 7.44 -7.47 -28.99
N ASP A 202 8.67 -7.30 -28.53
CA ASP A 202 9.83 -8.08 -28.98
C ASP A 202 9.69 -9.58 -28.68
N ILE A 203 9.07 -9.94 -27.54
CA ILE A 203 8.79 -11.34 -27.17
C ILE A 203 7.40 -11.83 -27.63
N GLY A 204 6.63 -10.98 -28.32
CA GLY A 204 5.34 -11.36 -28.91
C GLY A 204 4.19 -11.57 -27.91
N LEU A 205 4.14 -10.81 -26.81
CA LEU A 205 3.01 -10.88 -25.88
C LEU A 205 1.72 -10.35 -26.54
N PRO A 206 0.55 -10.99 -26.30
CA PRO A 206 -0.72 -10.58 -26.89
C PRO A 206 -1.39 -9.39 -26.17
N PHE A 207 -0.64 -8.68 -25.32
CA PHE A 207 -1.11 -7.57 -24.51
C PHE A 207 -0.01 -6.53 -24.29
N ILE A 208 -0.41 -5.32 -23.91
CA ILE A 208 0.48 -4.26 -23.44
C ILE A 208 0.52 -4.31 -21.90
N PRO A 209 1.66 -4.62 -21.26
CA PRO A 209 1.80 -4.55 -19.82
C PRO A 209 2.16 -3.13 -19.34
N VAL A 210 1.52 -2.71 -18.26
CA VAL A 210 1.79 -1.43 -17.59
C VAL A 210 2.00 -1.66 -16.09
N LEU A 211 3.20 -1.35 -15.60
CA LEU A 211 3.49 -1.32 -14.17
C LEU A 211 2.90 -0.09 -13.52
N ASN A 212 2.24 -0.30 -12.39
CA ASN A 212 1.57 0.77 -11.65
C ASN A 212 1.66 0.55 -10.13
N SER A 213 1.55 1.64 -9.38
CA SER A 213 1.37 1.61 -7.92
C SER A 213 -0.08 1.95 -7.59
N GLN A 214 -0.47 1.88 -6.30
CA GLN A 214 -1.80 2.33 -5.88
C GLN A 214 -2.14 3.75 -6.36
N ALA A 215 -1.20 4.69 -6.32
CA ALA A 215 -1.48 6.11 -6.58
C ALA A 215 -1.13 6.57 -8.00
N THR A 216 -0.83 5.66 -8.93
CA THR A 216 -0.31 6.04 -10.24
C THR A 216 -0.89 5.19 -11.37
N TYR A 217 -0.95 5.75 -12.59
CA TYR A 217 -1.29 4.96 -13.78
C TYR A 217 -0.04 4.33 -14.41
N PHE A 218 1.01 5.12 -14.59
CA PHE A 218 2.36 4.64 -14.86
C PHE A 218 3.18 4.66 -13.57
N LEU A 219 4.13 3.76 -13.40
CA LEU A 219 5.01 3.79 -12.23
C LEU A 219 5.80 5.11 -12.20
N ASN A 220 5.76 5.82 -11.07
CA ASN A 220 6.54 7.04 -10.88
C ASN A 220 7.99 6.70 -10.57
N ARG A 221 8.92 7.59 -10.97
CA ARG A 221 10.37 7.47 -10.72
C ARG A 221 10.72 7.15 -9.26
N ASP A 222 10.00 7.74 -8.30
CA ASP A 222 10.25 7.53 -6.86
C ASP A 222 10.09 6.08 -6.40
N MET A 223 9.32 5.28 -7.15
CA MET A 223 9.03 3.88 -6.85
C MET A 223 9.74 2.91 -7.80
N GLU A 224 10.36 3.39 -8.88
CA GLU A 224 11.05 2.51 -9.85
C GLU A 224 12.15 1.68 -9.17
N GLU A 225 13.01 2.32 -8.37
CA GLU A 225 14.08 1.60 -7.65
C GLU A 225 13.53 0.46 -6.79
N PHE A 226 12.43 0.70 -6.07
CA PHE A 226 11.83 -0.29 -5.17
C PHE A 226 11.23 -1.45 -5.96
N MET A 227 10.37 -1.15 -6.93
CA MET A 227 9.69 -2.19 -7.72
C MET A 227 10.67 -3.01 -8.54
N ILE A 228 11.67 -2.38 -9.17
CA ILE A 228 12.66 -3.07 -9.98
C ILE A 228 13.63 -3.89 -9.11
N THR A 229 13.96 -3.41 -7.90
CA THR A 229 14.70 -4.22 -6.92
C THR A 229 13.91 -5.50 -6.61
N SER A 230 12.62 -5.38 -6.27
CA SER A 230 11.76 -6.52 -5.96
C SER A 230 11.62 -7.48 -7.14
N ILE A 231 11.33 -6.99 -8.35
CA ILE A 231 11.16 -7.84 -9.54
C ILE A 231 12.44 -8.62 -9.88
N LEU A 232 13.58 -7.92 -9.98
CA LEU A 232 14.81 -8.57 -10.40
C LEU A 232 15.43 -9.45 -9.31
N SER A 233 15.03 -9.28 -8.05
CA SER A 233 15.50 -10.14 -6.96
C SER A 233 15.03 -11.60 -7.04
N GLU A 234 14.00 -11.88 -7.84
CA GLU A 234 13.52 -13.25 -8.11
C GLU A 234 14.53 -14.05 -8.95
N THR A 235 15.36 -13.37 -9.77
CA THR A 235 16.32 -14.01 -10.67
C THR A 235 17.78 -13.67 -10.36
N ILE A 236 18.02 -12.54 -9.70
CA ILE A 236 19.35 -12.03 -9.34
C ILE A 236 19.42 -11.88 -7.83
N ASN A 237 20.46 -12.42 -7.18
CA ASN A 237 20.61 -12.23 -5.75
C ASN A 237 20.78 -10.73 -5.37
N ASP A 238 20.28 -10.35 -4.19
CA ASP A 238 20.24 -8.95 -3.75
C ASP A 238 21.62 -8.25 -3.78
N ASP A 239 22.70 -8.97 -3.47
CA ASP A 239 24.03 -8.38 -3.40
C ASP A 239 24.63 -8.12 -4.78
N LYS A 240 24.42 -9.03 -5.75
CA LYS A 240 24.76 -8.80 -7.15
C LYS A 240 23.92 -7.66 -7.74
N LEU A 241 22.65 -7.58 -7.37
CA LEU A 241 21.76 -6.52 -7.83
C LEU A 241 22.25 -5.14 -7.37
N LYS A 242 22.71 -4.99 -6.13
CA LYS A 242 23.35 -3.76 -5.63
C LYS A 242 24.61 -3.39 -6.41
N GLU A 243 25.45 -4.38 -6.78
CA GLU A 243 26.64 -4.10 -7.59
C GLU A 243 26.27 -3.60 -8.99
N LEU A 244 25.22 -4.16 -9.60
CA LEU A 244 24.73 -3.69 -10.90
C LEU A 244 24.08 -2.31 -10.81
N ALA A 245 23.38 -2.01 -9.71
CA ALA A 245 22.74 -0.71 -9.46
C ALA A 245 23.74 0.46 -9.36
N LYS A 246 25.03 0.18 -9.13
CA LYS A 246 26.10 1.20 -9.21
C LYS A 246 26.38 1.67 -10.65
N ILE A 247 25.96 0.88 -11.64
CA ILE A 247 26.30 1.08 -13.06
C ILE A 247 25.05 1.46 -13.87
N TYR A 248 23.90 0.86 -13.54
CA TYR A 248 22.67 1.01 -14.32
C TYR A 248 21.58 1.75 -13.54
N SER A 249 20.77 2.52 -14.26
CA SER A 249 19.49 3.01 -13.74
C SER A 249 18.48 1.85 -13.60
N PRO A 250 17.37 2.02 -12.84
CA PRO A 250 16.33 0.99 -12.75
C PRO A 250 15.79 0.57 -14.12
N SER A 251 15.52 1.53 -15.00
CA SER A 251 15.02 1.29 -16.36
C SER A 251 15.99 0.45 -17.19
N GLN A 252 17.28 0.79 -17.20
CA GLN A 252 18.32 0.05 -17.93
C GLN A 252 18.54 -1.36 -17.38
N LEU A 253 18.47 -1.51 -16.06
CA LEU A 253 18.64 -2.81 -15.42
C LEU A 253 17.47 -3.74 -15.77
N PHE A 254 16.25 -3.19 -15.81
CA PHE A 254 15.07 -3.93 -16.25
C PHE A 254 15.13 -4.29 -17.73
N GLU A 255 15.54 -3.38 -18.61
CA GLU A 255 15.76 -3.69 -20.03
C GLU A 255 16.68 -4.91 -20.21
N LYS A 256 17.75 -4.98 -19.41
CA LYS A 256 18.77 -6.03 -19.52
C LYS A 256 18.37 -7.37 -18.90
N TYR A 257 17.58 -7.35 -17.83
CA TYR A 257 17.31 -8.54 -17.00
C TYR A 257 15.81 -8.86 -16.80
N GLY A 258 14.91 -8.02 -17.30
CA GLY A 258 13.46 -8.12 -17.09
C GLY A 258 12.76 -9.17 -17.95
N THR A 259 13.43 -9.75 -18.96
CA THR A 259 12.81 -10.71 -19.89
C THR A 259 12.18 -11.90 -19.17
N GLY A 260 12.82 -12.41 -18.11
CA GLY A 260 12.27 -13.52 -17.32
C GLY A 260 10.89 -13.19 -16.73
N PHE A 261 10.76 -12.01 -16.14
CA PHE A 261 9.49 -11.52 -15.60
C PHE A 261 8.43 -11.33 -16.70
N MET A 262 8.81 -10.79 -17.86
CA MET A 262 7.89 -10.62 -19.00
C MET A 262 7.38 -11.97 -19.54
N CYS A 263 8.24 -12.99 -19.59
CA CYS A 263 7.83 -14.34 -19.95
C CYS A 263 6.87 -14.95 -18.93
N GLN A 264 7.10 -14.74 -17.62
CA GLN A 264 6.16 -15.18 -16.57
C GLN A 264 4.77 -14.54 -16.73
N LEU A 265 4.71 -13.25 -17.07
CA LEU A 265 3.44 -12.57 -17.38
C LEU A 265 2.73 -13.20 -18.59
N GLY A 266 3.47 -13.51 -19.66
CA GLY A 266 2.91 -14.20 -20.84
C GLY A 266 2.33 -15.57 -20.49
N ILE A 267 3.09 -16.39 -19.76
CA ILE A 267 2.65 -17.72 -19.30
C ILE A 267 1.39 -17.60 -18.43
N PHE A 268 1.39 -16.65 -17.49
CA PHE A 268 0.22 -16.39 -16.66
C PHE A 268 -1.01 -16.05 -17.50
N TYR A 269 -0.86 -15.08 -18.41
CA TYR A 269 -1.96 -14.61 -19.26
C TYR A 269 -2.56 -15.74 -20.09
N ASP A 270 -1.72 -16.51 -20.78
CA ASP A 270 -2.18 -17.62 -21.63
C ASP A 270 -2.97 -18.65 -20.83
N LYS A 271 -2.46 -19.04 -19.65
CA LYS A 271 -3.15 -20.01 -18.77
C LYS A 271 -4.44 -19.46 -18.15
N PHE A 272 -4.45 -18.18 -17.82
CA PHE A 272 -5.67 -17.53 -17.35
C PHE A 272 -6.73 -17.48 -18.45
N MET A 273 -6.36 -17.07 -19.66
CA MET A 273 -7.27 -17.00 -20.79
C MET A 273 -7.80 -18.39 -21.19
N GLU A 274 -6.95 -19.43 -21.18
CA GLU A 274 -7.36 -20.83 -21.38
C GLU A 274 -8.45 -21.26 -20.38
N SER A 275 -8.30 -20.88 -19.10
CA SER A 275 -9.14 -21.35 -18.01
C SER A 275 -10.44 -20.56 -17.81
N TYR A 276 -10.44 -19.27 -18.18
CA TYR A 276 -11.48 -18.31 -17.80
C TYR A 276 -12.14 -17.54 -18.95
N SER A 277 -11.60 -17.55 -20.18
CA SER A 277 -12.17 -16.79 -21.30
C SER A 277 -13.63 -17.12 -21.63
N ALA A 278 -14.04 -18.38 -21.46
CA ALA A 278 -15.43 -18.79 -21.67
C ALA A 278 -16.36 -18.48 -20.48
N LYS A 279 -15.80 -18.14 -19.31
CA LYS A 279 -16.54 -17.99 -18.04
C LYS A 279 -16.72 -16.54 -17.63
N LEU A 280 -15.78 -15.68 -18.01
CA LEU A 280 -15.70 -14.30 -17.56
C LEU A 280 -15.78 -13.36 -18.77
N ASN A 281 -16.59 -12.31 -18.65
CA ASN A 281 -16.69 -11.26 -19.66
C ASN A 281 -15.66 -10.16 -19.38
N GLY A 282 -15.28 -9.41 -20.43
CA GLY A 282 -14.45 -8.21 -20.29
C GLY A 282 -12.98 -8.47 -19.95
N LEU A 283 -12.42 -9.60 -20.40
CA LEU A 283 -11.03 -9.97 -20.13
C LEU A 283 -9.98 -9.20 -20.95
N ASP A 284 -10.36 -8.10 -21.60
CA ASP A 284 -9.45 -7.23 -22.35
C ASP A 284 -8.55 -6.41 -21.42
N ILE A 285 -8.90 -6.34 -20.12
CA ILE A 285 -8.12 -5.69 -19.07
C ILE A 285 -8.02 -6.65 -17.89
N ILE A 286 -6.78 -7.04 -17.56
CA ILE A 286 -6.46 -7.84 -16.38
C ILE A 286 -5.40 -7.08 -15.58
N THR A 287 -5.55 -6.91 -14.28
CA THR A 287 -4.50 -6.34 -13.43
C THR A 287 -4.08 -7.36 -12.38
N LEU A 288 -2.84 -7.85 -12.50
CA LEU A 288 -2.22 -8.68 -11.47
C LEU A 288 -1.79 -7.79 -10.31
N ASN A 289 -2.12 -8.19 -9.09
CA ASN A 289 -1.79 -7.46 -7.89
C ASN A 289 -0.68 -8.19 -7.14
N PHE A 290 0.42 -7.50 -6.88
CA PHE A 290 1.57 -8.03 -6.16
C PHE A 290 1.84 -7.20 -4.91
N GLU A 291 2.22 -7.85 -3.82
CA GLU A 291 2.96 -7.18 -2.76
C GLU A 291 4.45 -7.28 -3.06
N THR A 292 5.11 -6.12 -3.17
CA THR A 292 6.56 -6.02 -3.39
C THR A 292 7.29 -5.71 -2.10
N ARG A 293 8.44 -6.34 -1.89
CA ARG A 293 9.31 -6.12 -0.74
C ARG A 293 10.76 -6.03 -1.16
N CYS A 294 11.52 -5.21 -0.45
CA CYS A 294 12.97 -5.16 -0.56
C CYS A 294 13.61 -5.65 0.75
N ARG A 295 14.69 -6.42 0.64
CA ARG A 295 15.47 -6.89 1.80
C ARG A 295 15.83 -5.70 2.69
N LYS A 296 15.50 -5.82 3.98
CA LYS A 296 15.71 -4.77 5.00
C LYS A 296 15.14 -3.40 4.61
N ARG A 297 14.05 -3.41 3.83
CA ARG A 297 13.37 -2.22 3.29
C ARG A 297 14.27 -1.34 2.41
N LYS A 298 15.34 -1.88 1.85
CA LYS A 298 16.37 -1.11 1.15
C LYS A 298 16.46 -1.50 -0.33
N THR A 299 16.32 -0.52 -1.22
CA THR A 299 16.47 -0.71 -2.67
C THR A 299 17.93 -1.08 -3.02
N ALA A 300 18.15 -1.62 -4.22
CA ALA A 300 19.49 -1.88 -4.73
C ALA A 300 20.35 -0.60 -4.85
N TRP A 301 19.72 0.57 -5.02
CA TRP A 301 20.35 1.90 -5.06
C TRP A 301 20.53 2.54 -3.67
N GLY A 302 20.11 1.85 -2.61
CA GLY A 302 20.41 2.22 -1.24
C GLY A 302 19.35 3.06 -0.53
N LYS A 303 18.23 3.37 -1.20
CA LYS A 303 17.09 4.06 -0.59
C LYS A 303 16.39 3.14 0.42
N VAL A 304 16.14 3.65 1.63
CA VAL A 304 15.41 2.92 2.68
C VAL A 304 13.97 3.41 2.74
N HIS A 305 13.03 2.48 2.65
CA HIS A 305 11.59 2.70 2.76
C HIS A 305 11.16 2.62 4.22
N SER A 306 11.36 3.73 4.94
CA SER A 306 11.11 3.83 6.38
C SER A 306 9.64 3.73 6.78
N GLU A 307 8.73 3.93 5.83
CA GLU A 307 7.28 3.77 5.99
C GLU A 307 6.86 2.32 6.23
N LEU A 308 7.67 1.35 5.78
CA LEU A 308 7.44 -0.06 6.06
C LEU A 308 7.90 -0.39 7.48
N THR A 309 7.05 -1.07 8.22
CA THR A 309 7.21 -1.45 9.62
C THR A 309 8.11 -2.67 9.76
N ILE A 310 8.04 -3.60 8.81
CA ILE A 310 8.73 -4.90 8.85
C ILE A 310 9.96 -4.89 7.94
N SER A 311 11.07 -5.41 8.46
CA SER A 311 12.24 -5.76 7.67
C SER A 311 12.23 -7.24 7.31
N TYR A 312 12.29 -7.51 6.01
CA TYR A 312 12.40 -8.87 5.48
C TYR A 312 13.86 -9.23 5.16
N GLU A 313 14.20 -10.50 5.26
CA GLU A 313 15.56 -10.98 4.93
C GLU A 313 15.84 -11.10 3.43
N ARG A 314 14.80 -11.02 2.61
CA ARG A 314 14.88 -11.14 1.15
C ARG A 314 13.95 -10.15 0.48
N SER A 315 14.37 -9.65 -0.67
CA SER A 315 13.49 -8.96 -1.61
C SER A 315 12.60 -9.98 -2.33
N GLY A 316 11.55 -9.48 -2.99
CA GLY A 316 10.74 -10.29 -3.88
C GLY A 316 9.34 -9.72 -4.09
N LEU A 317 8.51 -10.46 -4.81
CA LEU A 317 7.09 -10.17 -5.02
C LEU A 317 6.20 -11.37 -4.73
N LYS A 318 5.03 -11.13 -4.12
CA LYS A 318 3.98 -12.15 -3.93
C LYS A 318 2.71 -11.71 -4.63
N ILE A 319 2.13 -12.57 -5.45
CA ILE A 319 0.83 -12.30 -6.08
C ILE A 319 -0.29 -12.41 -5.04
N LEU A 320 -1.09 -11.35 -4.93
CA LEU A 320 -2.21 -11.24 -4.00
C LEU A 320 -3.54 -11.65 -4.65
N GLY A 321 -3.58 -11.62 -5.98
CA GLY A 321 -4.76 -11.94 -6.80
C GLY A 321 -4.75 -11.13 -8.08
N LEU A 322 -5.87 -11.17 -8.80
CA LEU A 322 -6.07 -10.38 -10.01
C LEU A 322 -7.44 -9.73 -10.03
N SER A 323 -7.51 -8.59 -10.68
CA SER A 323 -8.76 -7.95 -11.09
C SER A 323 -8.92 -8.02 -12.60
N TYR A 324 -10.17 -8.00 -13.05
CA TYR A 324 -10.51 -8.05 -14.46
C TYR A 324 -11.79 -7.25 -14.75
N GLY A 325 -12.02 -6.93 -16.02
CA GLY A 325 -13.21 -6.23 -16.46
C GLY A 325 -13.05 -4.72 -16.53
N ASP A 326 -13.71 -4.14 -17.52
CA ASP A 326 -13.73 -2.71 -17.83
C ASP A 326 -15.05 -2.04 -17.40
N GLU A 327 -16.18 -2.67 -17.69
CA GLU A 327 -17.51 -2.16 -17.31
C GLU A 327 -17.99 -2.71 -15.96
N LYS A 328 -17.69 -3.99 -15.69
CA LYS A 328 -17.97 -4.66 -14.42
C LYS A 328 -16.69 -5.25 -13.89
N ILE A 329 -16.25 -4.76 -12.74
CA ILE A 329 -14.99 -5.15 -12.14
C ILE A 329 -15.17 -6.44 -11.34
N GLY A 330 -14.39 -7.46 -11.69
CA GLY A 330 -14.23 -8.68 -10.91
C GLY A 330 -12.89 -8.74 -10.19
N PHE A 331 -12.83 -9.56 -9.14
CA PHE A 331 -11.58 -9.86 -8.42
C PHE A 331 -11.52 -11.36 -8.08
N LEU A 332 -10.35 -11.96 -8.30
CA LEU A 332 -10.03 -13.31 -7.85
C LEU A 332 -8.83 -13.23 -6.90
N ALA A 333 -8.99 -13.77 -5.69
CA ALA A 333 -7.90 -13.89 -4.73
C ALA A 333 -6.88 -14.94 -5.19
N HIS A 334 -5.62 -14.81 -4.75
CA HIS A 334 -4.53 -15.70 -5.19
C HIS A 334 -4.85 -17.19 -5.04
N PHE A 335 -5.46 -17.61 -3.92
CA PHE A 335 -5.79 -19.03 -3.67
C PHE A 335 -6.88 -19.60 -4.61
N GLN A 336 -7.59 -18.76 -5.37
CA GLN A 336 -8.58 -19.20 -6.37
C GLN A 336 -7.94 -19.52 -7.73
N ILE A 337 -6.67 -19.16 -7.90
CA ILE A 337 -5.89 -19.26 -9.15
C ILE A 337 -4.49 -19.81 -8.89
N ASP A 338 -4.33 -20.59 -7.82
CA ASP A 338 -3.07 -21.16 -7.35
C ASP A 338 -2.35 -22.00 -8.43
N ASP A 339 -3.10 -22.77 -9.20
CA ASP A 339 -2.60 -23.55 -10.35
C ASP A 339 -1.91 -22.67 -11.41
N ILE A 340 -2.52 -21.52 -11.73
CA ILE A 340 -2.00 -20.60 -12.74
C ILE A 340 -0.77 -19.88 -12.20
N ILE A 341 -0.83 -19.44 -10.93
CA ILE A 341 0.28 -18.81 -10.22
C ILE A 341 1.52 -19.71 -10.24
N ASN A 342 1.34 -20.97 -9.82
CA ASN A 342 2.44 -21.93 -9.78
C ASN A 342 2.97 -22.25 -11.18
N TYR A 343 2.09 -22.36 -12.19
CA TYR A 343 2.51 -22.61 -13.57
C TYR A 343 3.31 -21.45 -14.17
N ALA A 344 2.95 -20.21 -13.85
CA ALA A 344 3.68 -19.00 -14.24
C ALA A 344 4.93 -18.72 -13.39
N ASP A 345 5.21 -19.58 -12.42
CA ASP A 345 6.33 -19.45 -11.50
C ASP A 345 6.31 -18.15 -10.67
N PHE A 346 5.13 -17.74 -10.21
CA PHE A 346 4.99 -16.67 -9.24
C PHE A 346 4.84 -17.24 -7.82
N GLU A 347 5.30 -16.49 -6.81
CA GLU A 347 5.04 -16.81 -5.41
C GLU A 347 3.69 -16.25 -4.95
N GLU A 348 2.96 -17.00 -4.13
CA GLU A 348 1.77 -16.52 -3.42
C GLU A 348 1.97 -16.54 -1.89
N PRO A 349 1.17 -15.79 -1.12
CA PRO A 349 1.13 -15.90 0.33
C PRO A 349 0.72 -17.30 0.81
N LEU A 350 1.19 -17.66 2.01
CA LEU A 350 0.66 -18.84 2.69
C LEU A 350 -0.77 -18.56 3.17
N TRP A 351 -1.66 -19.54 3.09
CA TRP A 351 -3.05 -19.38 3.48
C TRP A 351 -3.63 -20.61 4.18
N TRP A 352 -4.73 -20.42 4.90
CA TRP A 352 -5.43 -21.43 5.70
C TRP A 352 -6.94 -21.30 5.49
N LYS A 353 -7.64 -22.44 5.43
CA LYS A 353 -9.10 -22.47 5.54
C LYS A 353 -9.52 -22.28 6.99
N ILE A 354 -10.51 -21.43 7.19
CA ILE A 354 -11.06 -21.08 8.50
C ILE A 354 -12.52 -21.52 8.55
N SER A 355 -12.90 -22.15 9.65
CA SER A 355 -14.30 -22.52 9.93
C SER A 355 -14.83 -21.83 11.19
N HIS A 356 -13.93 -21.33 12.03
CA HIS A 356 -14.27 -20.73 13.30
C HIS A 356 -13.33 -19.56 13.66
N SER A 357 -13.84 -18.55 14.35
CA SER A 357 -13.03 -17.41 14.81
C SER A 357 -11.90 -17.82 15.77
N ASN A 358 -12.12 -18.87 16.56
CA ASN A 358 -11.08 -19.50 17.38
C ASN A 358 -9.88 -20.00 16.57
N ASP A 359 -10.06 -20.42 15.31
CA ASP A 359 -8.95 -20.82 14.43
C ASP A 359 -8.04 -19.61 14.17
N ILE A 360 -8.66 -18.46 13.87
CA ILE A 360 -7.97 -17.17 13.68
C ILE A 360 -7.25 -16.76 14.96
N GLU A 361 -7.91 -16.82 16.12
CA GLU A 361 -7.27 -16.49 17.40
C GLU A 361 -6.07 -17.38 17.69
N SER A 362 -6.20 -18.71 17.49
CA SER A 362 -5.10 -19.65 17.71
C SER A 362 -3.91 -19.35 16.81
N ILE A 363 -4.15 -19.18 15.50
CA ILE A 363 -3.09 -18.89 14.55
C ILE A 363 -2.43 -17.54 14.87
N MET A 364 -3.20 -16.51 15.23
CA MET A 364 -2.67 -15.21 15.64
C MET A 364 -1.80 -15.30 16.89
N MET A 365 -2.24 -16.04 17.92
CA MET A 365 -1.46 -16.24 19.14
C MET A 365 -0.14 -16.95 18.87
N ASP A 366 -0.17 -18.02 18.07
CA ASP A 366 1.02 -18.79 17.72
C ASP A 366 1.97 -17.99 16.82
N LEU A 367 1.45 -17.08 15.98
CA LEU A 367 2.26 -16.14 15.21
C LEU A 367 2.98 -15.16 16.14
N THR A 368 2.28 -14.60 17.12
CA THR A 368 2.87 -13.74 18.15
C THR A 368 3.97 -14.49 18.94
N GLU A 369 3.73 -15.75 19.30
CA GLU A 369 4.75 -16.59 19.94
C GLU A 369 5.96 -16.82 19.02
N CYS A 370 5.73 -17.12 17.75
CA CYS A 370 6.78 -17.28 16.75
C CYS A 370 7.64 -16.01 16.65
N ILE A 371 7.04 -14.82 16.63
CA ILE A 371 7.76 -13.54 16.59
C ILE A 371 8.62 -13.36 17.84
N ARG A 372 8.05 -13.63 19.02
CA ARG A 372 8.76 -13.45 20.30
C ARG A 372 9.88 -14.47 20.51
N ASN A 373 9.85 -15.58 19.79
CA ASN A 373 10.86 -16.63 19.83
C ASN A 373 11.64 -16.75 18.52
N ILE A 374 11.65 -15.72 17.67
CA ILE A 374 12.17 -15.83 16.29
C ILE A 374 13.65 -16.17 16.17
N LYS A 375 14.41 -15.95 17.25
CA LYS A 375 15.83 -16.33 17.37
C LYS A 375 16.03 -17.83 17.59
N SER A 376 14.98 -18.57 17.97
CA SER A 376 14.99 -20.03 18.00
C SER A 376 14.87 -20.55 16.57
N GLU A 377 15.82 -21.42 16.18
CA GLU A 377 15.88 -22.04 14.84
C GLU A 377 14.57 -22.73 14.44
N ASP A 378 13.83 -23.28 15.42
CA ASP A 378 12.60 -24.04 15.18
C ASP A 378 11.31 -23.22 15.29
N SER A 379 11.37 -21.92 15.57
CA SER A 379 10.15 -21.12 15.83
C SER A 379 9.18 -21.13 14.65
N LYS A 380 9.69 -20.91 13.43
CA LYS A 380 8.90 -20.90 12.19
C LYS A 380 8.43 -22.30 11.79
N SER A 381 9.27 -23.32 11.94
CA SER A 381 8.89 -24.70 11.62
C SER A 381 7.78 -25.19 12.55
N LYS A 382 7.91 -24.97 13.86
CA LYS A 382 6.86 -25.29 14.84
C LYS A 382 5.53 -24.63 14.52
N PHE A 383 5.54 -23.36 14.08
CA PHE A 383 4.33 -22.69 13.64
C PHE A 383 3.71 -23.39 12.42
N LEU A 384 4.51 -23.68 11.39
CA LEU A 384 4.02 -24.31 10.16
C LEU A 384 3.62 -25.78 10.34
N ASP A 385 4.24 -26.49 11.29
CA ASP A 385 3.90 -27.87 11.64
C ASP A 385 2.55 -27.91 12.38
N LYS A 386 2.32 -26.96 13.29
CA LYS A 386 1.04 -26.81 14.00
C LYS A 386 -0.07 -26.31 13.07
N HIS A 387 0.24 -25.32 12.25
CA HIS A 387 -0.68 -24.66 11.32
C HIS A 387 -0.24 -24.91 9.89
N LYS A 388 -0.45 -26.13 9.40
CA LYS A 388 -0.08 -26.50 8.04
C LYS A 388 -0.86 -25.65 7.02
N PRO A 389 -0.18 -24.88 6.15
CA PRO A 389 -0.86 -24.06 5.15
C PRO A 389 -1.59 -24.92 4.13
N SER A 390 -2.67 -24.39 3.59
CA SER A 390 -3.56 -25.01 2.62
C SER A 390 -3.11 -24.80 1.17
N ASN A 391 -1.98 -24.11 0.92
CA ASN A 391 -1.40 -23.98 -0.40
C ASN A 391 -1.25 -25.35 -1.09
N LYS A 392 -1.71 -25.45 -2.33
CA LYS A 392 -1.62 -26.67 -3.12
C LYS A 392 -0.18 -26.99 -3.54
N TYR A 393 0.62 -25.95 -3.75
CA TYR A 393 2.01 -26.04 -4.17
C TYR A 393 2.93 -25.53 -3.07
N GLN A 394 4.04 -26.22 -2.86
CA GLN A 394 5.03 -25.80 -1.88
C GLN A 394 5.78 -24.57 -2.39
N SER A 395 5.77 -23.49 -1.59
CA SER A 395 6.57 -22.31 -1.89
C SER A 395 8.06 -22.66 -1.87
N ARG A 396 8.78 -22.27 -2.92
CA ARG A 396 10.23 -22.47 -3.05
C ARG A 396 11.00 -21.72 -1.96
N ASN A 397 10.49 -20.55 -1.58
CA ASN A 397 11.09 -19.69 -0.58
C ASN A 397 10.01 -19.23 0.41
N ILE A 398 9.82 -19.99 1.49
CA ILE A 398 8.87 -19.57 2.52
C ILE A 398 9.36 -18.28 3.17
N ILE A 399 8.71 -17.18 2.82
CA ILE A 399 8.87 -15.89 3.47
C ILE A 399 7.73 -15.72 4.46
N PHE A 400 8.11 -15.64 5.73
CA PHE A 400 7.21 -15.54 6.85
C PHE A 400 6.80 -14.09 7.07
N ASP A 401 5.48 -13.84 7.10
CA ASP A 401 4.91 -12.51 7.21
C ASP A 401 4.44 -12.24 8.65
N TYR A 402 4.98 -11.18 9.26
CA TYR A 402 4.74 -10.91 10.68
C TYR A 402 3.73 -9.79 10.93
N GLU A 403 3.22 -9.13 9.89
CA GLU A 403 2.21 -8.07 10.04
C GLU A 403 0.89 -8.65 10.50
N GLY A 404 0.52 -9.83 9.99
CA GLY A 404 -0.71 -10.53 10.30
C GLY A 404 -1.29 -11.15 9.04
N PHE A 405 -2.60 -10.99 8.85
CA PHE A 405 -3.35 -11.68 7.82
C PHE A 405 -4.35 -10.77 7.11
N VAL A 406 -4.66 -11.18 5.89
CA VAL A 406 -5.91 -10.84 5.21
C VAL A 406 -6.89 -11.98 5.48
N PHE A 407 -8.12 -11.64 5.85
CA PHE A 407 -9.21 -12.59 5.97
C PHE A 407 -10.22 -12.35 4.84
N TYR A 408 -10.41 -13.37 4.00
CA TYR A 408 -11.41 -13.43 2.95
C TYR A 408 -12.60 -14.23 3.46
N ARG A 409 -13.59 -13.53 4.01
CA ARG A 409 -14.80 -14.16 4.51
C ARG A 409 -15.67 -14.63 3.34
N GLU A 410 -16.16 -15.86 3.43
CA GLU A 410 -17.17 -16.35 2.48
C GLU A 410 -18.55 -15.77 2.82
N THR A 411 -19.23 -15.24 1.80
CA THR A 411 -20.57 -14.66 1.88
C THR A 411 -21.39 -15.13 0.69
N GLU A 412 -22.71 -14.92 0.75
CA GLU A 412 -23.62 -15.21 -0.38
C GLU A 412 -23.23 -14.48 -1.67
N ASN A 413 -22.57 -13.32 -1.55
CA ASN A 413 -22.17 -12.46 -2.67
C ASN A 413 -20.69 -12.63 -3.06
N GLY A 414 -20.00 -13.64 -2.53
CA GLY A 414 -18.58 -13.89 -2.77
C GLY A 414 -17.70 -13.57 -1.56
N LEU A 415 -16.46 -13.13 -1.82
CA LEU A 415 -15.46 -12.93 -0.77
C LEU A 415 -15.46 -11.50 -0.24
N ASP A 416 -15.61 -11.34 1.08
CA ASP A 416 -15.39 -10.06 1.75
C ASP A 416 -13.96 -9.98 2.31
N TYR A 417 -13.27 -8.88 2.00
CA TYR A 417 -11.85 -8.67 2.30
C TYR A 417 -11.66 -7.80 3.54
N SER A 418 -11.06 -8.38 4.59
CA SER A 418 -10.72 -7.73 5.85
C SER A 418 -9.24 -7.96 6.22
N LYS A 419 -8.68 -7.12 7.10
CA LYS A 419 -7.28 -7.23 7.56
C LYS A 419 -7.24 -7.45 9.07
N ILE A 420 -6.35 -8.32 9.54
CA ILE A 420 -6.13 -8.65 10.95
C ILE A 420 -4.63 -8.53 11.18
N LYS A 421 -4.18 -7.65 12.08
CA LYS A 421 -2.74 -7.39 12.30
C LYS A 421 -2.29 -7.86 13.67
N THR A 422 -1.01 -8.19 13.84
CA THR A 422 -0.46 -8.62 15.12
C THR A 422 -0.36 -7.47 16.12
N GLU A 423 -0.35 -7.79 17.41
CA GLU A 423 -0.05 -6.81 18.46
C GLU A 423 1.31 -6.15 18.21
N GLU A 424 2.30 -6.96 17.83
CA GLU A 424 3.65 -6.53 17.49
C GLU A 424 3.63 -5.46 16.40
N TYR A 425 2.86 -5.67 15.33
CA TYR A 425 2.72 -4.69 14.25
C TYR A 425 2.06 -3.40 14.74
N TYR A 426 0.90 -3.48 15.42
CA TYR A 426 0.20 -2.28 15.90
C TYR A 426 1.07 -1.41 16.81
N LYS A 427 1.84 -2.05 17.70
CA LYS A 427 2.69 -1.32 18.66
C LYS A 427 3.98 -0.79 18.04
N SER A 428 4.38 -1.28 16.86
CA SER A 428 5.62 -0.90 16.17
C SER A 428 5.44 -0.11 14.87
N HIS A 429 4.23 -0.06 14.29
CA HIS A 429 3.96 0.66 13.05
C HIS A 429 4.07 2.18 13.21
N LYS A 430 3.64 2.71 14.37
CA LYS A 430 3.77 4.14 14.69
C LYS A 430 4.27 4.31 16.12
N PHE A 431 5.19 5.25 16.31
CA PHE A 431 5.66 5.60 17.64
C PHE A 431 4.52 6.19 18.48
N ARG A 432 4.29 5.61 19.66
CA ARG A 432 3.39 6.14 20.68
C ARG A 432 4.08 6.04 22.05
N LYS A 433 3.93 7.07 22.89
CA LYS A 433 4.60 7.12 24.21
C LYS A 433 4.25 5.91 25.09
N ASN A 434 3.00 5.47 25.06
CA ASN A 434 2.52 4.31 25.81
C ASN A 434 3.07 2.96 25.29
N ASN A 435 3.72 2.93 24.12
CA ASN A 435 4.30 1.72 23.55
C ASN A 435 5.80 1.56 23.88
N ILE A 436 6.45 2.54 24.54
CA ILE A 436 7.91 2.52 24.75
C ILE A 436 8.38 1.25 25.46
N ASP A 437 7.78 0.90 26.60
CA ASP A 437 8.17 -0.29 27.37
C ASP A 437 8.00 -1.59 26.56
N TYR A 438 6.95 -1.65 25.74
CA TYR A 438 6.71 -2.78 24.85
C TYR A 438 7.78 -2.86 23.76
N LEU A 439 8.13 -1.73 23.12
CA LEU A 439 9.16 -1.67 22.09
C LEU A 439 10.55 -2.04 22.63
N PHE A 440 10.86 -1.67 23.88
CA PHE A 440 12.08 -2.10 24.56
C PHE A 440 12.18 -3.62 24.69
N LYS A 441 11.09 -4.27 25.10
CA LYS A 441 11.01 -5.74 25.22
C LYS A 441 11.06 -6.39 23.84
N LEU A 442 10.28 -5.88 22.87
CA LEU A 442 10.23 -6.40 21.51
C LEU A 442 11.62 -6.36 20.85
N ASN A 443 12.40 -5.30 21.06
CA ASN A 443 13.75 -5.23 20.50
C ASN A 443 14.65 -6.40 20.95
N GLN A 444 14.50 -6.90 22.18
CA GLN A 444 15.33 -7.99 22.70
C GLN A 444 15.13 -9.29 21.90
N VAL A 445 13.93 -9.49 21.36
CA VAL A 445 13.53 -10.72 20.67
C VAL A 445 13.43 -10.57 19.16
N ALA A 446 12.89 -9.46 18.66
CA ALA A 446 12.52 -9.25 17.26
C ALA A 446 12.94 -7.86 16.71
N GLY A 447 14.00 -7.25 17.27
CA GLY A 447 14.48 -5.93 16.84
C GLY A 447 14.91 -5.84 15.36
N ASP A 448 15.37 -6.94 14.79
CA ASP A 448 15.75 -7.01 13.37
C ASP A 448 14.54 -7.01 12.43
N ILE A 449 13.38 -7.48 12.92
CA ILE A 449 12.12 -7.55 12.17
C ILE A 449 11.36 -6.22 12.27
N PHE A 450 11.36 -5.60 13.45
CA PHE A 450 10.63 -4.36 13.74
C PHE A 450 11.60 -3.21 14.04
N PRO A 451 12.10 -2.48 13.03
CA PRO A 451 13.20 -1.52 13.21
C PRO A 451 12.86 -0.36 14.14
N LEU A 452 11.59 0.01 14.30
CA LEU A 452 11.19 1.03 15.27
C LEU A 452 11.60 0.64 16.69
N SER A 453 11.48 -0.65 17.05
CA SER A 453 11.87 -1.13 18.37
C SER A 453 13.36 -0.92 18.65
N LYS A 454 14.20 -1.13 17.63
CA LYS A 454 15.64 -0.86 17.66
C LYS A 454 15.93 0.63 17.78
N ILE A 455 15.30 1.47 16.97
CA ILE A 455 15.46 2.93 17.01
C ILE A 455 15.09 3.47 18.39
N VAL A 456 13.96 3.04 18.97
CA VAL A 456 13.53 3.46 20.30
C VAL A 456 14.55 3.04 21.36
N LYS A 457 15.01 1.80 21.35
CA LYS A 457 16.03 1.36 22.31
C LYS A 457 17.32 2.17 22.17
N GLU A 458 17.85 2.34 20.96
CA GLU A 458 19.08 3.10 20.70
C GLU A 458 18.96 4.58 21.05
N PHE A 459 17.77 5.17 20.87
CA PHE A 459 17.50 6.55 21.26
C PHE A 459 17.54 6.70 22.78
N PHE A 460 16.80 5.85 23.52
CA PHE A 460 16.64 5.98 24.96
C PHE A 460 17.80 5.41 25.79
N THR A 461 18.58 4.47 25.26
CA THR A 461 19.74 3.90 25.98
C THR A 461 20.86 4.94 26.15
N ASP A 462 20.99 5.87 25.21
CA ASP A 462 22.03 6.92 25.19
C ASP A 462 21.43 8.33 25.13
N PHE A 463 20.20 8.49 25.65
CA PHE A 463 19.51 9.78 25.55
C PHE A 463 20.24 10.88 26.32
N GLU A 464 20.71 10.57 27.54
CA GLU A 464 21.44 11.53 28.38
C GLU A 464 22.77 11.93 27.74
N GLY A 465 23.53 10.96 27.20
CA GLY A 465 24.78 11.22 26.50
C GLY A 465 24.59 12.09 25.25
N LYS A 466 23.59 11.78 24.42
CA LYS A 466 23.23 12.57 23.23
C LYS A 466 22.75 13.97 23.60
N LEU A 467 21.89 14.10 24.61
CA LEU A 467 21.38 15.40 25.05
C LEU A 467 22.51 16.25 25.61
N LYS A 468 23.40 15.66 26.41
CA LYS A 468 24.60 16.33 26.91
C LYS A 468 25.49 16.79 25.77
N SER A 469 25.78 15.94 24.78
CA SER A 469 26.57 16.30 23.60
C SER A 469 25.95 17.48 22.85
N ILE A 470 24.64 17.46 22.59
CA ILE A 470 23.94 18.56 21.91
C ILE A 470 24.01 19.85 22.74
N CYS A 471 23.83 19.76 24.06
CA CYS A 471 23.96 20.91 24.95
C CYS A 471 25.40 21.45 24.96
N ASP A 472 26.40 20.58 25.00
CA ASP A 472 27.81 20.95 24.96
C ASP A 472 28.15 21.61 23.61
N ASP A 473 27.68 21.06 22.48
CA ASP A 473 27.85 21.63 21.15
C ASP A 473 27.18 23.00 21.02
N ALA A 474 25.94 23.14 21.50
CA ALA A 474 25.23 24.41 21.52
C ALA A 474 25.94 25.44 22.40
N LEU A 475 26.43 25.04 23.58
CA LEU A 475 27.20 25.91 24.47
C LEU A 475 28.54 26.32 23.86
N ASN A 476 29.22 25.42 23.16
CA ASN A 476 30.46 25.71 22.46
C ASN A 476 30.21 26.72 21.34
N LEU A 477 29.18 26.51 20.51
CA LEU A 477 28.76 27.45 19.48
C LEU A 477 28.46 28.84 20.06
N LEU A 478 27.79 28.91 21.22
CA LEU A 478 27.50 30.18 21.89
C LEU A 478 28.72 30.86 22.53
N LYS A 479 29.81 30.11 22.77
CA LYS A 479 31.07 30.61 23.33
C LYS A 479 32.13 30.91 22.26
N GLU A 480 31.91 30.51 21.02
CA GLU A 480 32.82 30.82 19.92
C GLU A 480 33.01 32.34 19.79
N SER A 481 34.24 32.74 19.47
CA SER A 481 34.60 34.13 19.20
C SER A 481 33.74 34.72 18.09
N GLU A 482 33.46 36.02 18.16
CA GLU A 482 32.63 36.76 17.19
C GLU A 482 33.01 36.48 15.72
N GLU A 483 34.30 36.39 15.41
CA GLU A 483 34.82 36.11 14.07
C GLU A 483 34.41 34.74 13.50
N HIS A 484 34.34 33.73 14.37
CA HIS A 484 34.08 32.33 13.99
C HIS A 484 32.62 31.91 14.21
N ASN A 485 31.87 32.70 14.97
CA ASN A 485 30.52 32.36 15.38
C ASN A 485 29.51 32.58 14.24
N ILE A 486 29.00 31.49 13.66
CA ILE A 486 28.06 31.54 12.54
C ILE A 486 26.77 32.32 12.87
N LEU A 487 26.29 32.24 14.12
CA LEU A 487 25.08 32.95 14.56
C LEU A 487 25.35 34.46 14.69
N PHE A 488 26.54 34.85 15.15
CA PHE A 488 26.94 36.26 15.20
C PHE A 488 27.01 36.86 13.79
N ASN A 489 27.55 36.10 12.84
CA ASN A 489 27.69 36.57 11.45
C ASN A 489 26.34 36.85 10.78
N GLN A 490 25.27 36.15 11.20
CA GLN A 490 23.90 36.34 10.73
C GLN A 490 23.17 37.54 11.37
N LEU A 491 23.71 38.14 12.44
CA LEU A 491 23.11 39.33 13.06
C LEU A 491 23.17 40.56 12.13
N SER A 492 22.13 41.41 12.20
CA SER A 492 22.16 42.74 11.59
C SER A 492 23.27 43.62 12.19
N ASP A 493 23.76 44.62 11.47
CA ASP A 493 24.83 45.52 11.96
C ASP A 493 24.45 46.21 13.27
N ARG A 494 23.18 46.59 13.42
CA ARG A 494 22.65 47.16 14.68
C ARG A 494 22.71 46.14 15.82
N ALA A 495 22.38 44.88 15.55
CA ALA A 495 22.44 43.81 16.54
C ALA A 495 23.89 43.45 16.89
N LYS A 496 24.83 43.43 15.93
CA LYS A 496 26.27 43.26 16.16
C LYS A 496 26.83 44.37 17.05
N ALA A 497 26.53 45.63 16.75
CA ALA A 497 26.95 46.78 17.55
C ALA A 497 26.38 46.76 18.98
N SER A 498 25.18 46.22 19.17
CA SER A 498 24.58 46.00 20.48
C SER A 498 25.25 44.83 21.21
N TYR A 499 25.48 43.72 20.50
CA TYR A 499 26.06 42.47 21.02
C TYR A 499 27.38 42.72 21.75
N SER A 500 28.34 43.42 21.13
CA SER A 500 29.66 43.64 21.71
C SER A 500 29.65 44.44 23.03
N LYS A 501 28.54 45.14 23.34
CA LYS A 501 28.35 45.92 24.59
C LYS A 501 27.68 45.13 25.72
N GLN A 502 27.16 43.94 25.44
CA GLN A 502 26.42 43.15 26.41
C GLN A 502 27.32 42.24 27.25
N ASN A 503 26.84 41.86 28.43
CA ASN A 503 27.45 40.78 29.21
C ASN A 503 27.26 39.41 28.52
N ASN A 504 28.04 38.41 28.92
CA ASN A 504 28.04 37.08 28.28
C ASN A 504 26.65 36.43 28.25
N ASP A 505 25.89 36.50 29.34
CA ASP A 505 24.55 35.92 29.40
C ASP A 505 23.61 36.54 28.36
N THR A 506 23.67 37.86 28.21
CA THR A 506 22.85 38.59 27.23
C THR A 506 23.35 38.36 25.80
N LYS A 507 24.68 38.24 25.60
CA LYS A 507 25.27 37.82 24.32
C LYS A 507 24.72 36.45 23.87
N MET A 508 24.74 35.45 24.75
CA MET A 508 24.19 34.13 24.42
C MET A 508 22.70 34.19 24.06
N LYS A 509 21.89 34.96 24.79
CA LYS A 509 20.46 35.18 24.47
C LYS A 509 20.26 35.82 23.09
N ILE A 510 21.11 36.78 22.72
CA ILE A 510 21.06 37.42 21.41
C ILE A 510 21.33 36.40 20.30
N LEU A 511 22.33 35.53 20.46
CA LEU A 511 22.65 34.48 19.47
C LEU A 511 21.54 33.43 19.35
N ILE A 512 20.96 32.99 20.47
CA ILE A 512 19.83 32.06 20.47
C ILE A 512 18.65 32.67 19.70
N ASN A 513 18.32 33.94 19.96
CA ASN A 513 17.22 34.62 19.27
C ASN A 513 17.47 34.82 17.77
N ALA A 514 18.74 34.79 17.33
CA ALA A 514 19.09 34.86 15.92
C ALA A 514 19.02 33.52 15.18
N SER A 515 18.84 32.41 15.90
CA SER A 515 18.79 31.05 15.33
C SER A 515 17.38 30.58 14.92
N GLY A 516 16.34 31.35 15.25
CA GLY A 516 14.97 31.14 14.80
C GLY A 516 14.61 32.06 13.65
#